data_AF-A0A7Z9ZF53-F1
#
_entry.id   AF-A0A7Z9ZF53-F1
#
_cell.length_a   1.000
_cell.length_b   1.000
_cell.length_c   1.000
_cell.angle_alpha   90.00
_cell.angle_beta   90.00
_cell.angle_gamma   90.00
#
_symmetry.space_group_name_H-M   'P 1'
#
loop_
_entity.id
_entity.type
_entity.pdbx_description
1 polymer ?
#
loop_
_entity_poly.entity_id
_entity_poly.type
_entity_poly.pdbx_seq_one_letter_code
_entity_poly.pdbx_strand_id
1 'polypeptide(L)'
;MKERCFAGGEAVKRTEERIREMVKVLPPELQHEVEDFVQFLLEKRARKPKGKFKFDWEGALEDLRDQYTSVELQHKALEWWGD
;
A
#
# COMPACT_ATOMS: atom_id res chain seq x y z
N MET A 1 -13.16 -29.62 30.55
CA MET A 1 -12.58 -30.49 29.51
C MET A 1 -12.28 -29.62 28.30
N LYS A 2 -11.03 -29.58 27.85
CA LYS A 2 -10.46 -28.53 26.98
C LYS A 2 -10.23 -29.13 25.60
N GLU A 3 -11.21 -29.04 24.71
CA GLU A 3 -11.03 -29.41 23.31
C GLU A 3 -10.84 -28.13 22.49
N ARG A 4 -9.58 -27.73 22.32
CA ARG A 4 -9.19 -26.77 21.29
C ARG A 4 -8.98 -27.54 20.00
N CYS A 5 -9.88 -27.36 19.06
CA CYS A 5 -9.71 -27.79 17.67
C CYS A 5 -8.39 -27.24 17.11
N PHE A 6 -7.41 -28.13 16.92
CA PHE A 6 -6.09 -27.84 16.35
C PHE A 6 -6.07 -27.97 14.81
N ALA A 7 -7.24 -27.92 14.15
CA ALA A 7 -7.40 -28.19 12.72
C ALA A 7 -6.82 -27.08 11.79
N GLY A 8 -6.46 -25.92 12.33
CA GLY A 8 -5.90 -24.82 11.55
C GLY A 8 -4.43 -25.00 11.14
N GLY A 9 -3.66 -25.81 11.86
CA GLY A 9 -2.22 -25.95 11.63
C GLY A 9 -1.85 -26.79 10.40
N GLU A 10 -2.67 -27.80 10.06
CA GLU A 10 -2.39 -28.72 8.96
C GLU A 10 -2.73 -28.14 7.57
N ALA A 11 -3.76 -27.29 7.49
CA ALA A 11 -4.14 -26.64 6.23
C ALA A 11 -3.09 -25.61 5.75
N VAL A 12 -2.41 -24.93 6.69
CA VAL A 12 -1.37 -23.95 6.37
C VAL A 12 -0.10 -24.65 5.85
N LYS A 13 0.30 -25.78 6.46
CA LYS A 13 1.46 -26.57 6.01
C LYS A 13 1.33 -27.05 4.56
N ARG A 14 0.15 -27.53 4.17
CA ARG A 14 -0.12 -27.93 2.76
C ARG A 14 0.01 -26.78 1.76
N THR A 15 -0.24 -25.55 2.21
CA THR A 15 -0.18 -24.37 1.33
C THR A 15 1.27 -23.93 1.11
N GLU A 16 2.09 -23.97 2.17
CA GLU A 16 3.52 -23.69 2.10
C GLU A 16 4.24 -24.65 1.15
N GLU A 17 3.98 -25.95 1.28
CA GLU A 17 4.57 -26.98 0.42
C GLU A 17 4.19 -26.76 -1.05
N ARG A 18 2.92 -26.46 -1.32
CA ARG A 18 2.46 -26.18 -2.69
C ARG A 18 3.12 -24.94 -3.29
N ILE A 19 3.29 -23.87 -2.52
CA ILE A 19 3.97 -22.65 -2.98
C ILE A 19 5.45 -22.95 -3.29
N ARG A 20 6.13 -23.71 -2.43
CA ARG A 20 7.52 -24.11 -2.65
C ARG A 20 7.70 -24.89 -3.96
N GLU A 21 6.80 -25.84 -4.25
CA GLU A 21 6.85 -26.61 -5.50
C GLU A 21 6.58 -25.73 -6.73
N MET A 22 5.67 -24.77 -6.64
CA MET A 22 5.45 -23.82 -7.73
C MET A 22 6.71 -22.99 -8.00
N VAL A 23 7.34 -22.41 -6.96
CA VAL A 23 8.54 -21.56 -7.10
C VAL A 23 9.70 -22.30 -7.76
N LYS A 24 9.88 -23.60 -7.51
CA LYS A 24 10.93 -24.42 -8.14
C LYS A 24 10.80 -24.55 -9.66
N VAL A 25 9.58 -24.45 -10.19
CA VAL A 25 9.29 -24.59 -11.62
C VAL A 25 9.40 -23.25 -12.35
N LEU A 26 9.43 -22.13 -11.62
CA LEU A 26 9.49 -20.80 -12.22
C LEU A 26 10.88 -20.49 -12.79
N PRO A 27 10.96 -19.79 -13.94
CA PRO A 27 12.16 -19.14 -14.42
C PRO A 27 12.76 -18.20 -13.36
N PRO A 28 14.10 -18.02 -13.33
CA PRO A 28 14.78 -17.26 -12.31
C PRO A 28 14.34 -15.79 -12.24
N GLU A 29 13.91 -15.19 -13.35
CA GLU A 29 13.40 -13.82 -13.40
C GLU A 29 12.11 -13.67 -12.58
N LEU A 30 11.23 -14.66 -12.63
CA LEU A 30 9.96 -14.64 -11.92
C LEU A 30 10.11 -15.09 -10.45
N GLN A 31 11.18 -15.80 -10.10
CA GLN A 31 11.49 -16.10 -8.70
C GLN A 31 11.79 -14.83 -7.91
N HIS A 32 12.50 -13.87 -8.52
CA HIS A 32 12.74 -12.56 -7.92
C HIS A 32 11.43 -11.78 -7.70
N GLU A 33 10.50 -11.80 -8.66
CA GLU A 33 9.20 -11.14 -8.50
C GLU A 33 8.37 -11.75 -7.36
N VAL A 34 8.46 -13.08 -7.17
CA VAL A 34 7.81 -13.75 -6.04
C VAL A 34 8.46 -13.35 -4.71
N GLU A 35 9.79 -13.24 -4.65
CA GLU A 35 10.50 -12.75 -3.47
C GLU A 35 10.05 -11.32 -3.10
N ASP A 36 10.05 -10.42 -4.07
CA ASP A 36 9.59 -9.04 -3.90
C ASP A 36 8.13 -8.97 -3.42
N PHE A 37 7.26 -9.82 -3.98
CA PHE A 37 5.86 -9.88 -3.59
C PHE A 37 5.67 -10.41 -2.17
N VAL A 38 6.45 -11.41 -1.75
CA VAL A 38 6.41 -11.92 -0.37
C VAL A 38 6.88 -10.83 0.61
N GLN A 39 7.97 -10.14 0.28
CA GLN A 39 8.47 -9.02 1.07
C GLN A 39 7.42 -7.91 1.20
N PHE A 40 6.77 -7.55 0.08
CA PHE A 40 5.67 -6.59 0.05
C PHE A 40 4.50 -7.01 0.96
N LEU A 41 4.12 -8.29 0.96
CA LEU A 41 3.03 -8.78 1.81
C LEU A 41 3.37 -8.72 3.30
N LEU A 42 4.62 -9.04 3.67
CA LEU A 42 5.12 -8.91 5.04
C LEU A 42 5.08 -7.45 5.51
N GLU A 43 5.56 -6.54 4.68
CA GLU A 43 5.53 -5.11 4.95
C GLU A 43 4.11 -4.56 5.01
N LYS A 44 3.24 -4.93 4.05
CA LYS A 44 1.84 -4.49 4.00
C LYS A 44 1.06 -4.94 5.24
N ARG A 45 1.31 -6.14 5.75
CA ARG A 45 0.66 -6.67 6.96
C ARG A 45 1.24 -6.07 8.24
N ALA A 46 2.53 -5.71 8.24
CA ALA A 46 3.16 -5.01 9.35
C ALA A 46 2.72 -3.53 9.45
N ARG A 47 2.40 -2.91 8.32
CA ARG A 47 1.84 -1.55 8.29
C ARG A 47 0.40 -1.59 8.82
N LYS A 48 0.20 -1.08 10.05
CA LYS A 48 -1.14 -0.76 10.55
C LYS A 48 -1.86 0.08 9.50
N PRO A 49 -3.18 -0.14 9.26
CA PRO A 49 -3.93 0.72 8.35
C PRO A 49 -3.71 2.16 8.80
N LYS A 50 -3.09 2.97 7.92
CA LYS A 50 -3.05 4.41 8.14
C LYS A 50 -4.51 4.82 8.38
N GLY A 51 -4.75 5.55 9.48
CA GLY A 51 -6.10 6.00 9.82
C GLY A 51 -6.75 6.70 8.63
N LYS A 52 -8.08 6.87 8.67
CA LYS A 52 -8.84 7.56 7.61
C LYS A 52 -8.07 8.82 7.16
N PHE A 53 -7.91 8.98 5.85
CA PHE A 53 -7.32 10.18 5.26
C PHE A 53 -8.06 11.39 5.82
N LYS A 54 -7.33 12.33 6.42
CA LYS A 54 -7.93 13.45 7.16
C LYS A 54 -8.35 14.61 6.27
N PHE A 55 -7.90 14.63 5.01
CA PHE A 55 -8.15 15.72 4.06
C PHE A 55 -7.85 17.10 4.67
N ASP A 56 -6.81 17.20 5.51
CA ASP A 56 -6.46 18.46 6.21
C ASP A 56 -6.09 19.62 5.25
N TRP A 57 -5.92 19.32 3.96
CA TRP A 57 -5.68 20.29 2.89
C TRP A 57 -6.96 20.78 2.20
N GLU A 58 -8.09 20.09 2.38
CA GLU A 58 -9.38 20.48 1.79
C GLU A 58 -9.83 21.81 2.41
N GLY A 59 -10.20 22.78 1.57
CA GLY A 59 -10.62 24.11 2.02
C GLY A 59 -9.48 25.04 2.47
N ALA A 60 -8.21 24.61 2.45
CA ALA A 60 -7.09 25.45 2.88
C ALA A 60 -6.92 26.75 2.07
N LEU A 61 -7.55 26.86 0.89
CA LEU A 61 -7.54 28.06 0.04
C LEU A 61 -8.94 28.71 -0.07
N GLU A 62 -9.88 28.40 0.82
CA GLU A 62 -11.23 28.96 0.75
C GLU A 62 -11.23 30.50 0.83
N ASP A 63 -10.42 31.08 1.71
CA ASP A 63 -10.28 32.53 1.90
C ASP A 63 -9.72 33.26 0.67
N LEU A 64 -9.04 32.53 -0.22
CA LEU A 64 -8.44 33.08 -1.44
C LEU A 64 -9.42 33.06 -2.62
N ARG A 65 -10.56 32.38 -2.50
CA ARG A 65 -11.57 32.23 -3.56
C ARG A 65 -12.11 33.58 -4.03
N ASP A 66 -12.34 34.50 -3.10
CA ASP A 66 -12.88 35.83 -3.40
C ASP A 66 -11.79 36.84 -3.79
N GLN A 67 -10.52 36.51 -3.52
CA GLN A 67 -9.37 37.38 -3.77
C GLN A 67 -8.67 37.09 -5.10
N TYR A 68 -8.75 35.84 -5.56
CA TYR A 68 -8.08 35.39 -6.77
C TYR A 68 -8.99 34.51 -7.62
N THR A 69 -8.97 34.76 -8.92
CA THR A 69 -9.50 33.81 -9.88
C THR A 69 -8.60 32.57 -9.97
N SER A 70 -9.17 31.45 -10.40
CA SER A 70 -8.41 30.19 -10.57
C SER A 70 -7.15 30.35 -11.44
N VAL A 71 -7.17 31.27 -12.40
CA VAL A 71 -6.06 31.52 -13.34
C VAL A 71 -4.96 32.36 -12.67
N GLU A 72 -5.32 33.32 -11.82
CA GLU A 72 -4.34 34.12 -11.08
C GLU A 72 -3.61 33.29 -10.03
N LEU A 73 -4.30 32.37 -9.35
CA LEU A 73 -3.66 31.40 -8.46
C LEU A 73 -2.68 30.50 -9.20
N GLN A 74 -3.02 30.08 -10.42
CA GLN A 74 -2.12 29.28 -11.25
C GLN A 74 -0.83 30.04 -11.59
N HIS A 75 -0.94 31.30 -12.02
CA HIS A 75 0.24 32.14 -12.29
C HIS A 75 1.07 32.39 -11.03
N LYS A 76 0.42 32.65 -9.89
CA LYS A 76 1.09 32.82 -8.59
C LYS A 76 1.81 31.56 -8.14
N ALA A 77 1.21 30.39 -8.35
CA ALA A 77 1.87 29.13 -8.08
C ALA A 77 3.15 29.02 -8.94
N LEU A 78 3.05 29.21 -10.26
CA LEU A 78 4.23 29.15 -11.15
C LEU A 78 5.32 30.15 -10.72
N GLU A 79 4.95 31.35 -10.29
CA GLU A 79 5.89 32.35 -9.74
C GLU A 79 6.59 31.85 -8.46
N TRP A 80 5.86 31.20 -7.54
CA TRP A 80 6.41 30.70 -6.28
C TRP A 80 7.27 29.46 -6.43
N TRP A 81 6.93 28.59 -7.38
CA TRP A 81 7.72 27.42 -7.70
C TRP A 81 8.97 27.80 -8.53
N GLY A 82 8.92 28.94 -9.21
CA GLY A 82 10.00 29.45 -10.06
C GLY A 82 10.17 28.61 -11.32
N ASP A 83 10.71 29.23 -12.37
CA ASP A 83 11.22 28.53 -13.57
C ASP A 83 12.12 27.33 -13.22
#